data_AF-A0A3D4Z0W2-F1
#
_entry.id   AF-A0A3D4Z0W2-F1
#
_cell.length_a   1.000
_cell.length_b   1.000
_cell.length_c   1.000
_cell.angle_alpha   90.00
_cell.angle_beta   90.00
_cell.angle_gamma   90.00
#
_symmetry.space_group_name_H-M   'P 1'
#
loop_
_entity.id
_entity.type
_entity.pdbx_description
1 polymer ?
#
loop_
_entity_poly.entity_id
_entity_poly.type
_entity_poly.pdbx_seq_one_letter_code
_entity_poly.pdbx_strand_id
1 'polypeptide(L)'
;MLGKLLGSGTKEKILIYLGLRGGVSGRRLARTFKLSPTQVFKAIRSLAQIGLVKRDSSFNFYYLNTRHLFYEEMLHLIHKEAELHPRQTRAFLPNISPQRKVDPGAIFEILELRGLPQHSKFSDILRQRYA
;
A
#
# COMPACT_ATOMS: atom_id res chain seq x y z
N MET A 1 -6.56 4.59 15.92
CA MET A 1 -5.83 4.54 17.23
C MET A 1 -4.32 4.57 17.04
N LEU A 2 -3.83 4.04 15.91
CA LEU A 2 -2.43 4.12 15.46
C LEU A 2 -1.92 5.56 15.32
N GLY A 3 -2.78 6.54 14.99
CA GLY A 3 -2.38 7.93 14.85
C GLY A 3 -1.77 8.55 16.11
N LYS A 4 -2.21 8.11 17.30
CA LYS A 4 -1.63 8.51 18.59
C LYS A 4 -0.25 7.90 18.81
N LEU A 5 -0.05 6.64 18.39
CA LEU A 5 1.25 5.95 18.46
C LEU A 5 2.26 6.50 17.44
N LEU A 6 1.78 6.88 16.26
CA LEU A 6 2.62 7.38 15.15
C LEU A 6 2.81 8.91 15.18
N GLY A 7 2.08 9.61 16.07
CA GLY A 7 2.02 11.06 16.17
C GLY A 7 1.46 11.75 14.92
N SER A 8 0.75 11.04 14.04
CA SER A 8 0.25 11.59 12.78
C SER A 8 -0.88 10.76 12.16
N GLY A 9 -2.04 11.38 11.98
CA GLY A 9 -3.16 10.77 11.23
C GLY A 9 -2.83 10.52 9.75
N THR A 10 -1.91 11.29 9.15
CA THR A 10 -1.45 11.03 7.77
C THR A 10 -0.66 9.72 7.69
N LYS A 11 0.23 9.45 8.65
CA LYS A 11 1.00 8.20 8.70
C LYS A 11 0.08 7.00 8.90
N GLU A 12 -0.88 7.11 9.81
CA GLU A 12 -1.91 6.09 10.03
C GLU A 12 -2.68 5.77 8.74
N LYS A 13 -3.19 6.79 8.03
CA LYS A 13 -3.87 6.60 6.74
C LYS A 13 -2.99 5.92 5.70
N ILE A 14 -1.71 6.27 5.63
CA ILE A 14 -0.75 5.63 4.72
C ILE A 14 -0.59 4.15 5.08
N LEU A 15 -0.33 3.82 6.33
CA LEU A 15 -0.13 2.42 6.75
C LEU A 15 -1.39 1.58 6.52
N ILE A 16 -2.57 2.09 6.89
CA ILE A 16 -3.84 1.40 6.66
C ILE A 16 -4.07 1.18 5.16
N TYR A 17 -3.82 2.20 4.33
CA TYR A 17 -3.94 2.07 2.89
C TYR A 17 -3.00 0.99 2.34
N LEU A 18 -1.71 1.05 2.71
CA LEU A 18 -0.71 0.12 2.21
C LEU A 18 -0.93 -1.31 2.70
N GLY A 19 -1.39 -1.50 3.94
CA GLY A 19 -1.71 -2.83 4.48
C GLY A 19 -2.93 -3.47 3.82
N LEU A 20 -3.95 -2.68 3.50
CA LEU A 20 -5.20 -3.22 2.92
C LEU A 20 -5.20 -3.26 1.39
N ARG A 21 -4.40 -2.42 0.72
CA ARG A 21 -4.40 -2.26 -0.75
C ARG A 21 -3.05 -2.54 -1.41
N GLY A 22 -2.00 -2.78 -0.64
CA GLY A 22 -0.66 -3.00 -1.17
C GLY A 22 0.00 -1.72 -1.67
N GLY A 23 0.92 -1.88 -2.65
CA GLY A 23 1.79 -0.81 -3.10
C GLY A 23 1.09 0.29 -3.92
N VAL A 24 1.46 1.55 -3.68
CA VAL A 24 0.91 2.70 -4.43
C VAL A 24 1.90 3.87 -4.55
N SER A 25 1.74 4.71 -5.58
CA SER A 25 2.55 5.92 -5.74
C SER A 25 2.16 7.03 -4.75
N GLY A 26 3.14 7.81 -4.29
CA GLY A 26 2.92 8.93 -3.35
C GLY A 26 1.94 9.99 -3.88
N ARG A 27 1.97 10.28 -5.19
CA ARG A 27 1.01 11.19 -5.83
C ARG A 27 -0.42 10.67 -5.75
N ARG A 28 -0.62 9.35 -5.90
CA ARG A 28 -1.96 8.75 -5.79
C ARG A 28 -2.46 8.78 -4.34
N LEU A 29 -1.60 8.52 -3.35
CA LEU A 29 -1.93 8.71 -1.93
C LEU A 29 -2.38 10.15 -1.64
N ALA A 30 -1.64 11.15 -2.14
CA ALA A 30 -1.99 12.57 -1.96
C ALA A 30 -3.39 12.91 -2.50
N ARG A 31 -3.71 12.43 -3.72
CA ARG A 31 -5.05 12.60 -4.31
C ARG A 31 -6.13 11.89 -3.50
N THR A 32 -5.88 10.64 -3.11
CA THR A 32 -6.83 9.83 -2.35
C THR A 32 -7.14 10.46 -0.99
N PHE A 33 -6.14 11.00 -0.30
CA PHE A 33 -6.33 11.59 1.02
C PHE A 33 -6.76 13.06 0.98
N LYS A 34 -6.84 13.66 -0.22
CA LYS A 34 -7.06 15.10 -0.42
C LYS A 34 -6.06 15.95 0.38
N LEU A 35 -4.78 15.53 0.40
CA LEU A 35 -3.68 16.19 1.09
C LEU A 35 -2.64 16.71 0.10
N SER A 36 -1.82 17.66 0.52
CA SER A 36 -0.72 18.14 -0.32
C SER A 36 0.31 17.03 -0.58
N PRO A 37 0.88 16.94 -1.79
CA PRO A 37 1.94 15.96 -2.07
C PRO A 37 3.09 16.06 -1.07
N THR A 38 3.50 17.28 -0.71
CA THR A 38 4.56 17.56 0.26
C THR A 38 4.29 16.91 1.62
N GLN A 39 3.06 17.05 2.15
CA GLN A 39 2.68 16.43 3.43
C GLN A 39 2.74 14.91 3.35
N VAL A 40 2.24 14.31 2.26
CA VAL A 40 2.27 12.87 2.05
C VAL A 40 3.70 12.35 1.93
N PHE A 41 4.55 13.00 1.13
CA PHE A 41 5.96 12.59 0.98
C PHE A 41 6.74 12.75 2.28
N LYS A 42 6.49 13.79 3.07
CA LYS A 42 7.09 13.96 4.41
C LYS A 42 6.69 12.80 5.34
N ALA A 43 5.42 12.40 5.34
CA ALA A 43 4.94 11.27 6.13
C ALA A 43 5.54 9.94 5.66
N ILE A 44 5.58 9.68 4.35
CA ILE A 44 6.20 8.49 3.76
C ILE A 44 7.69 8.41 4.12
N ARG A 45 8.43 9.53 3.99
CA ARG A 45 9.86 9.58 4.34
C ARG A 45 10.07 9.24 5.82
N SER A 46 9.24 9.78 6.71
CA SER A 46 9.29 9.45 8.13
C SER A 46 9.00 7.97 8.40
N LEU A 47 8.02 7.36 7.72
CA LEU A 47 7.73 5.93 7.83
C LEU A 47 8.85 5.03 7.26
N ALA A 48 9.52 5.50 6.20
CA ALA A 48 10.65 4.78 5.61
C ALA A 48 11.90 4.83 6.50
N GLN A 49 12.15 5.95 7.18
CA GLN A 49 13.26 6.09 8.13
C GLN A 49 13.18 5.09 9.29
N ILE A 50 11.96 4.79 9.76
CA ILE A 50 11.72 3.77 10.80
C ILE A 50 11.51 2.36 10.22
N GLY A 51 11.71 2.19 8.91
CA GLY A 51 11.66 0.88 8.27
C GLY A 51 10.27 0.27 8.09
N LEU A 52 9.18 1.01 8.31
CA LEU A 52 7.81 0.49 8.11
C LEU A 52 7.37 0.48 6.65
N VAL A 53 7.91 1.40 5.84
CA VAL A 53 7.58 1.56 4.42
C VAL A 53 8.85 1.46 3.57
N LYS A 54 8.77 0.75 2.46
CA LYS A 54 9.82 0.71 1.43
C LYS A 54 9.36 1.35 0.14
N ARG A 55 10.33 1.81 -0.66
CA ARG A 55 10.12 2.35 -2.00
C ARG A 55 10.66 1.35 -3.02
N ASP A 56 9.87 1.11 -4.06
CA ASP A 56 10.36 0.55 -5.32
C ASP A 56 10.83 1.71 -6.22
N SER A 57 12.13 1.74 -6.51
CA SER A 57 12.75 2.79 -7.33
C SER A 57 12.32 2.76 -8.79
N SER A 58 12.05 1.58 -9.33
CA SER A 58 11.73 1.38 -10.74
C SER A 58 10.36 1.94 -11.08
N PHE A 59 9.40 1.81 -10.17
CA PHE A 59 8.01 2.24 -10.41
C PHE A 59 7.60 3.47 -9.61
N ASN A 60 8.41 3.94 -8.65
CA ASN A 60 8.05 5.00 -7.70
C ASN A 60 6.82 4.66 -6.83
N PHE A 61 6.71 3.39 -6.42
CA PHE A 61 5.67 2.90 -5.53
C PHE A 61 6.21 2.73 -4.11
N TYR A 62 5.32 2.88 -3.15
CA TYR A 62 5.60 2.65 -1.74
C TYR A 62 4.74 1.49 -1.24
N TYR A 63 5.30 0.63 -0.42
CA TYR A 63 4.64 -0.55 0.13
C TYR A 63 5.13 -0.81 1.56
N LEU A 64 4.39 -1.61 2.34
CA LEU A 64 4.82 -1.99 3.69
C LEU A 64 6.10 -2.83 3.61
N ASN A 65 7.06 -2.58 4.49
CA ASN A 65 8.27 -3.38 4.54
C ASN A 65 7.99 -4.75 5.16
N THR A 66 7.89 -5.78 4.32
CA THR A 66 7.70 -7.18 4.74
C THR A 66 8.86 -7.74 5.56
N ARG A 67 10.04 -7.12 5.50
CA ARG A 67 11.22 -7.51 6.30
C ARG A 67 11.31 -6.78 7.64
N HIS A 68 10.28 -6.01 8.02
CA HIS A 68 10.26 -5.37 9.33
C HIS A 68 9.98 -6.42 10.42
N LEU A 69 10.67 -6.32 11.56
CA LEU A 69 10.59 -7.32 12.64
C LEU A 69 9.15 -7.59 13.09
N PHE A 70 8.34 -6.53 13.17
CA PHE A 70 6.95 -6.59 13.61
C PHE A 70 5.95 -6.47 12.45
N TYR A 71 6.28 -7.06 11.29
CA TYR A 71 5.44 -6.92 10.09
C TYR A 71 4.05 -7.55 10.30
N GLU A 72 3.99 -8.78 10.81
CA GLU A 72 2.74 -9.52 11.03
C GLU A 72 1.87 -8.82 12.06
N GLU A 73 2.44 -8.38 13.18
CA GLU A 73 1.72 -7.66 14.23
C GLU A 73 1.19 -6.31 13.73
N MET A 74 2.00 -5.58 12.95
CA MET A 74 1.55 -4.34 12.32
C MET A 74 0.39 -4.60 11.36
N LEU A 75 0.46 -5.66 10.55
CA LEU A 75 -0.59 -6.02 9.61
C LEU A 75 -1.88 -6.39 10.37
N HIS A 76 -1.80 -7.22 11.41
CA HIS A 76 -2.92 -7.54 12.28
C HIS A 76 -3.55 -6.29 12.92
N LEU A 77 -2.73 -5.35 13.42
CA LEU A 77 -3.22 -4.09 13.98
C LEU A 77 -3.95 -3.24 12.92
N ILE A 78 -3.44 -3.20 11.69
CA ILE A 78 -4.10 -2.50 10.58
C ILE A 78 -5.46 -3.12 10.27
N HIS A 79 -5.54 -4.46 10.19
CA HIS A 79 -6.80 -5.16 9.94
C HIS A 79 -7.80 -4.91 11.07
N LYS A 80 -7.37 -5.03 12.33
CA LYS A 80 -8.20 -4.78 13.49
C LYS A 80 -8.69 -3.34 13.57
N GLU A 81 -7.84 -2.35 13.27
CA GLU A 81 -8.24 -0.95 13.19
C GLU A 81 -9.30 -0.72 12.10
N ALA A 82 -9.16 -1.40 10.96
CA ALA A 82 -10.11 -1.31 9.86
C ALA A 82 -11.48 -1.91 10.21
N GLU A 83 -11.51 -3.00 10.98
CA GLU A 83 -12.71 -3.66 11.49
C GLU A 83 -13.42 -2.83 12.56
N LEU A 84 -12.67 -2.25 13.49
CA LEU A 84 -13.21 -1.42 14.58
C LEU A 84 -13.75 -0.08 14.07
N HIS A 85 -13.12 0.50 13.05
CA HIS A 85 -13.48 1.83 12.53
C HIS A 85 -13.79 1.80 11.03
N PRO A 86 -14.79 1.03 10.57
CA PRO A 86 -15.03 0.79 9.15
C PRO A 86 -15.42 2.07 8.41
N ARG A 87 -16.16 2.99 9.06
CA ARG A 87 -16.57 4.27 8.47
C ARG A 87 -15.37 5.17 8.19
N GLN A 88 -14.43 5.26 9.12
CA GLN A 88 -13.24 6.10 8.96
C GLN A 88 -12.32 5.53 7.89
N THR A 89 -12.11 4.21 7.92
CA THR A 89 -11.27 3.49 6.97
C THR A 89 -11.81 3.57 5.54
N ARG A 90 -13.12 3.42 5.35
CA ARG A 90 -13.77 3.60 4.04
C ARG A 90 -13.71 5.03 3.50
N ALA A 91 -13.58 6.05 4.36
CA ALA A 91 -13.58 7.44 3.92
C ALA A 91 -12.37 7.80 3.02
N PHE A 92 -11.26 7.07 3.17
CA PHE A 92 -10.03 7.30 2.40
C PHE A 92 -9.56 6.07 1.63
N LEU A 93 -10.24 4.93 1.75
CA LEU A 93 -10.02 3.79 0.86
C LEU A 93 -10.95 3.93 -0.35
N PRO A 94 -10.42 3.98 -1.57
CA PRO A 94 -11.28 3.95 -2.74
C PRO A 94 -12.11 2.66 -2.71
N ASN A 95 -13.40 2.80 -3.02
CA ASN A 95 -14.25 1.66 -3.32
C ASN A 95 -13.62 0.95 -4.53
N ILE A 96 -13.11 -0.26 -4.31
CA ILE A 96 -12.74 -1.12 -5.43
C ILE A 96 -14.05 -1.65 -5.97
N SER A 97 -14.43 -1.22 -7.17
CA SER A 97 -15.52 -1.87 -7.89
C SER A 97 -15.19 -3.37 -8.00
N PRO A 98 -16.17 -4.28 -7.87
CA PRO A 98 -15.94 -5.73 -7.89
C PRO A 98 -15.07 -6.20 -9.07
N GLN A 99 -15.12 -5.48 -10.19
CA GLN A 99 -14.37 -5.71 -11.42
C GLN A 99 -12.85 -5.38 -11.33
N ARG A 100 -12.36 -4.79 -10.24
CA ARG A 100 -10.95 -4.41 -10.03
C ARG A 100 -10.35 -5.01 -8.76
N LYS A 101 -10.86 -6.14 -8.27
CA LYS A 101 -10.17 -6.95 -7.25
C LYS A 101 -8.94 -7.60 -7.90
N VAL A 102 -7.86 -6.84 -8.02
CA VAL A 102 -6.55 -7.42 -8.29
C VAL A 102 -6.01 -7.91 -6.96
N ASP A 103 -5.79 -9.22 -6.88
CA ASP A 103 -5.25 -9.88 -5.69
C ASP A 103 -3.86 -9.30 -5.34
N PRO A 104 -3.64 -8.78 -4.12
CA PRO A 104 -2.33 -8.34 -3.68
C PRO A 104 -1.25 -9.44 -3.77
N GLY A 105 -1.65 -10.71 -3.59
CA GLY A 105 -0.78 -11.87 -3.78
C GLY A 105 -0.36 -12.06 -5.24
N ALA A 106 -1.26 -11.77 -6.19
CA ALA A 106 -0.92 -11.79 -7.62
C ALA A 106 0.09 -10.69 -7.96
N ILE A 107 0.04 -9.51 -7.32
CA ILE A 107 1.04 -8.46 -7.54
C ILE A 107 2.41 -8.89 -6.98
N PHE A 108 2.45 -9.60 -5.85
CA PHE A 108 3.68 -10.14 -5.27
C PHE A 108 4.28 -11.26 -6.13
N GLU A 109 3.48 -12.24 -6.57
CA GLU A 109 3.93 -13.29 -7.50
C GLU A 109 4.40 -12.72 -8.85
N ILE A 110 3.73 -11.69 -9.39
CA ILE A 110 4.13 -11.03 -10.63
C ILE A 110 5.45 -10.24 -10.46
N LEU A 111 5.74 -9.74 -9.25
CA LEU A 111 7.02 -9.08 -8.94
C LEU A 111 8.15 -10.09 -8.71
N GLU A 112 7.88 -11.26 -8.13
CA GLU A 112 8.85 -12.37 -8.03
C GLU A 112 9.14 -13.01 -9.40
N LEU A 113 8.13 -13.18 -10.26
CA LEU A 113 8.30 -13.71 -11.63
C LEU A 113 9.13 -12.80 -12.55
N ARG A 114 9.40 -11.54 -12.16
CA ARG A 114 10.29 -10.61 -12.90
C ARG A 114 11.79 -10.90 -12.71
N GLY A 115 12.15 -11.98 -12.03
CA GLY A 115 13.46 -12.62 -12.22
C GLY A 115 13.67 -13.25 -13.60
N LEU A 116 12.63 -13.31 -14.45
CA LEU A 116 12.65 -13.89 -15.79
C LEU A 116 12.61 -12.80 -16.90
N PRO A 117 13.13 -13.10 -18.12
CA PRO A 117 13.67 -12.11 -19.05
C PRO A 117 12.62 -11.16 -19.69
N GLN A 118 13.13 -10.00 -20.12
CA GLN A 118 12.48 -8.70 -20.36
C GLN A 118 11.36 -8.58 -21.43
N HIS A 119 10.69 -9.63 -21.91
CA HIS A 119 9.95 -9.53 -23.19
C HIS A 119 8.43 -9.73 -23.21
N SER A 120 7.72 -9.77 -22.09
CA SER A 120 6.25 -9.87 -22.10
C SER A 120 5.58 -8.61 -21.54
N LYS A 121 4.75 -7.94 -22.35
CA LYS A 121 3.95 -6.79 -21.92
C LYS A 121 3.04 -7.25 -20.78
N PHE A 122 3.01 -6.45 -19.71
CA PHE A 122 2.25 -6.73 -18.48
C PHE A 122 0.75 -7.02 -18.72
N SER A 123 0.18 -6.46 -19.80
CA SER A 123 -1.19 -6.73 -20.24
C SER A 123 -1.44 -8.18 -20.62
N ASP A 124 -0.42 -8.87 -21.16
CA ASP A 124 -0.57 -10.18 -21.78
C ASP A 124 -0.53 -11.28 -20.71
N ILE A 125 0.30 -11.07 -19.68
CA ILE A 125 0.37 -11.93 -18.49
C ILE A 125 -0.94 -11.87 -17.70
N LEU A 126 -1.52 -10.66 -17.56
CA LEU A 126 -2.82 -10.51 -16.92
C LEU A 126 -3.96 -11.13 -17.74
N ARG A 127 -3.89 -11.12 -19.07
CA ARG A 127 -4.88 -11.80 -19.90
C ARG A 127 -4.81 -13.32 -19.79
N GLN A 128 -3.63 -13.90 -19.74
CA GLN A 128 -3.46 -15.37 -19.64
C GLN A 128 -3.97 -15.95 -18.31
N ARG A 129 -3.93 -15.17 -17.23
CA ARG A 129 -4.28 -15.67 -15.88
C ARG A 129 -5.76 -15.46 -15.51
N TYR A 130 -6.45 -14.57 -16.20
CA TYR A 130 -7.86 -14.24 -15.95
C TYR A 130 -8.78 -14.50 -17.16
N ALA A 131 -8.28 -15.18 -18.21
CA ALA A 131 -9.08 -15.76 -19.28
C ALA A 131 -9.46 -17.20 -18.92
#